data_AF-A0A2V9RRM9-F1
#
_entry.id   AF-A0A2V9RRM9-F1
#
_cell.length_a   1.000
_cell.length_b   1.000
_cell.length_c   1.000
_cell.angle_alpha   90.00
_cell.angle_beta   90.00
_cell.angle_gamma   90.00
#
_symmetry.space_group_name_H-M   'P 1'
#
loop_
_entity.id
_entity.type
_entity.pdbx_description
1 polymer ?
#
loop_
_entity_poly.entity_id
_entity_poly.type
_entity_poly.pdbx_seq_one_letter_code
_entity_poly.pdbx_strand_id
1 'polypeptide(L)'
;MGEGNFMRKTYVAFVAAIALIPLALWAQGQRTDEMPGMSSDVSAHAMHSMEERHMDMGPHMKMTNLRELKPGDQEKADQIVQAARKTADKYENYKTAVADGYKIFMPDLPQKQYHFTNYWYAFQAGTQFNPEHPTSLLYEKHGEDYKLIGVMHTAPKYATEDQLNERIPLSIAQWHAHVNLCVPPADKKRDAWGPNAKFGLAGSIATKTECEAAGGKFISQIFGWMVHVYPFEQDQASIWSVERQAHGHMD
;
A
#
# COMPACT_ATOMS: atom_id res chain seq x y z
N MET A 1 58.74 -44.70 -2.00
CA MET A 1 58.69 -45.18 -0.60
C MET A 1 57.30 -44.84 -0.07
N GLY A 2 56.37 -45.71 0.27
CA GLY A 2 56.11 -47.15 0.04
C GLY A 2 54.58 -47.27 -0.20
N GLU A 3 54.14 -48.19 -1.06
CA GLU A 3 53.46 -49.46 -0.68
C GLU A 3 52.10 -49.23 0.02
N GLY A 4 50.94 -49.73 -0.42
CA GLY A 4 50.61 -50.69 -1.46
C GLY A 4 49.41 -51.55 -1.00
N ASN A 5 48.48 -51.83 -1.92
CA ASN A 5 47.43 -52.88 -1.91
C ASN A 5 46.29 -52.70 -0.88
N PHE A 6 45.03 -53.11 -1.13
CA PHE A 6 44.40 -54.14 -1.94
C PHE A 6 42.86 -53.83 -1.81
N MET A 7 41.89 -54.11 -2.68
CA MET A 7 41.66 -55.29 -3.51
C MET A 7 40.42 -55.02 -4.40
N ARG A 8 40.51 -55.52 -5.63
CA ARG A 8 39.52 -55.61 -6.71
C ARG A 8 38.18 -56.27 -6.30
N LYS A 9 37.10 -55.95 -7.02
CA LYS A 9 36.41 -56.90 -7.93
C LYS A 9 35.39 -56.22 -8.86
N THR A 10 35.43 -56.69 -10.09
CA THR A 10 34.78 -56.25 -11.34
C THR A 10 33.56 -57.12 -11.68
N TYR A 11 32.84 -56.71 -12.75
CA TYR A 11 31.96 -57.50 -13.65
C TYR A 11 30.49 -57.72 -13.20
N VAL A 12 29.44 -57.69 -14.03
CA VAL A 12 29.25 -57.77 -15.50
C VAL A 12 27.86 -57.21 -15.86
N ALA A 13 27.74 -56.62 -17.05
CA ALA A 13 26.47 -56.20 -17.67
C ALA A 13 25.68 -57.39 -18.25
N PHE A 14 24.34 -57.32 -18.24
CA PHE A 14 23.49 -58.19 -19.06
C PHE A 14 22.52 -57.37 -19.91
N VAL A 15 22.41 -57.80 -21.16
CA VAL A 15 21.74 -57.16 -22.30
C VAL A 15 20.32 -57.74 -22.50
N ALA A 16 19.39 -56.83 -22.81
CA ALA A 16 18.16 -56.90 -23.61
C ALA A 16 17.32 -58.19 -23.76
N ALA A 17 16.00 -58.03 -23.65
CA ALA A 17 15.02 -58.72 -24.49
C ALA A 17 13.81 -57.82 -24.77
N ILE A 18 13.55 -57.58 -26.06
CA ILE A 18 12.38 -56.92 -26.63
C ILE A 18 11.29 -57.98 -26.83
N ALA A 19 10.05 -57.71 -26.42
CA ALA A 19 8.86 -58.43 -26.85
C ALA A 19 7.74 -57.45 -27.22
N LEU A 20 7.23 -57.59 -28.44
CA LEU A 20 6.12 -56.83 -29.03
C LEU A 20 4.77 -57.55 -28.79
N ILE A 21 3.69 -56.78 -28.98
CA ILE A 21 2.28 -57.15 -29.34
C ILE A 21 1.29 -57.30 -28.15
N PRO A 22 0.00 -56.88 -28.22
CA PRO A 22 -0.70 -55.86 -29.04
C PRO A 22 -1.54 -54.82 -28.25
N LEU A 23 -1.96 -53.76 -28.94
CA LEU A 23 -3.05 -52.85 -28.56
C LEU A 23 -4.39 -53.60 -28.35
N ALA A 24 -5.04 -53.33 -27.22
CA ALA A 24 -6.51 -53.33 -27.11
C ALA A 24 -6.93 -52.24 -26.12
N LEU A 25 -7.65 -51.25 -26.65
CA LEU A 25 -8.27 -50.14 -25.93
C LEU A 25 -9.19 -50.64 -24.81
N TRP A 26 -8.93 -50.23 -23.57
CA TRP A 26 -9.98 -49.93 -22.60
C TRP A 26 -9.68 -48.58 -21.98
N ALA A 27 -10.52 -47.62 -22.36
CA ALA A 27 -10.56 -46.28 -21.82
C ALA A 27 -11.06 -46.31 -20.37
N GLN A 28 -10.29 -45.70 -19.47
CA GLN A 28 -10.78 -44.96 -18.30
C GLN A 28 -9.59 -44.16 -17.73
N GLY A 29 -9.16 -43.18 -18.53
CA GLY A 29 -8.24 -42.13 -18.10
C GLY A 29 -8.92 -41.25 -17.06
N GLN A 30 -8.16 -40.93 -16.03
CA GLN A 30 -8.53 -40.16 -14.86
C GLN A 30 -9.14 -38.81 -15.25
N ARG A 31 -10.24 -38.44 -14.58
CA ARG A 31 -10.81 -37.09 -14.57
C ARG A 31 -9.69 -36.10 -14.23
N THR A 32 -9.25 -35.34 -15.22
CA THR A 32 -8.64 -34.04 -14.99
C THR A 32 -9.77 -33.12 -14.55
N ASP A 33 -9.82 -32.78 -13.27
CA ASP A 33 -10.66 -31.68 -12.79
C ASP A 33 -10.10 -30.40 -13.42
N GLU A 34 -10.72 -30.03 -14.53
CA GLU A 34 -10.61 -28.73 -15.18
C GLU A 34 -11.13 -27.69 -14.18
N MET A 35 -10.23 -26.97 -13.51
CA MET A 35 -10.61 -25.79 -12.74
C MET A 35 -11.00 -24.69 -13.73
N PRO A 36 -12.26 -24.24 -13.78
CA PRO A 36 -12.66 -23.17 -14.67
C PRO A 36 -12.01 -21.86 -14.20
N GLY A 37 -11.51 -21.10 -15.16
CA GLY A 37 -10.78 -19.86 -14.96
C GLY A 37 -11.49 -18.90 -14.01
N MET A 38 -10.80 -18.58 -12.92
CA MET A 38 -11.20 -17.54 -11.98
C MET A 38 -10.12 -16.46 -11.97
N SER A 39 -10.07 -15.63 -13.01
CA SER A 39 -9.25 -14.41 -13.01
C SER A 39 -9.49 -13.55 -14.26
N SER A 40 -10.65 -12.89 -14.32
CA SER A 40 -10.82 -11.67 -15.12
C SER A 40 -12.13 -10.96 -14.75
N ASP A 41 -13.24 -11.71 -14.68
CA ASP A 41 -14.57 -11.14 -14.46
C ASP A 41 -14.78 -10.59 -13.04
N VAL A 42 -14.24 -11.25 -12.01
CA VAL A 42 -14.38 -10.80 -10.61
C VAL A 42 -13.57 -9.52 -10.37
N SER A 43 -12.37 -9.41 -10.95
CA SER A 43 -11.56 -8.19 -10.87
C SER A 43 -12.19 -7.03 -11.64
N ALA A 44 -12.77 -7.28 -12.82
CA ALA A 44 -13.47 -6.25 -13.59
C ALA A 44 -14.73 -5.73 -12.86
N HIS A 45 -15.52 -6.62 -12.25
CA HIS A 45 -16.69 -6.24 -11.45
C HIS A 45 -16.30 -5.48 -10.16
N ALA A 46 -15.21 -5.86 -9.50
CA ALA A 46 -14.70 -5.13 -8.34
C ALA A 46 -14.20 -3.72 -8.72
N MET A 47 -13.54 -3.56 -9.87
CA MET A 47 -13.08 -2.25 -10.34
C MET A 47 -14.23 -1.33 -10.78
N HIS A 48 -15.25 -1.87 -11.47
CA HIS A 48 -16.45 -1.08 -11.79
C HIS A 48 -17.21 -0.62 -10.53
N SER A 49 -17.19 -1.40 -9.45
CA SER A 49 -17.83 -1.00 -8.19
C SER A 49 -17.12 0.16 -7.46
N MET A 50 -15.86 0.43 -7.80
CA MET A 50 -15.08 1.57 -7.30
C MET A 50 -15.25 2.83 -8.17
N GLU A 51 -15.51 2.67 -9.46
CA GLU A 51 -15.64 3.78 -10.42
C GLU A 51 -16.96 4.57 -10.23
N GLU A 52 -18.04 3.92 -9.79
CA GLU A 52 -19.33 4.56 -9.53
C GLU A 52 -19.47 5.19 -8.13
N ARG A 53 -18.53 4.93 -7.21
CA ARG A 53 -18.55 5.53 -5.86
C ARG A 53 -17.63 6.74 -5.83
N HIS A 54 -18.14 7.88 -6.29
CA HIS A 54 -17.53 9.18 -6.00
C HIS A 54 -17.69 9.45 -4.49
N MET A 55 -16.85 8.81 -3.68
CA MET A 55 -16.88 8.95 -2.22
C MET A 55 -16.49 10.38 -1.86
N ASP A 56 -17.37 11.09 -1.16
CA ASP A 56 -17.07 12.42 -0.65
C ASP A 56 -16.08 12.29 0.51
N MET A 57 -14.81 12.59 0.21
CA MET A 57 -13.70 12.59 1.18
C MET A 57 -13.63 13.91 1.96
N GLY A 58 -14.65 14.75 1.86
CA GLY A 58 -14.67 16.07 2.46
C GLY A 58 -13.73 17.06 1.76
N PRO A 59 -13.74 18.33 2.20
CA PRO A 59 -13.15 19.42 1.45
C PRO A 59 -11.62 19.51 1.59
N HIS A 60 -11.02 18.69 2.45
CA HIS A 60 -9.58 18.72 2.78
C HIS A 60 -8.77 17.58 2.16
N MET A 61 -9.39 16.73 1.35
CA MET A 61 -8.71 15.70 0.58
C MET A 61 -9.09 15.78 -0.90
N LYS A 62 -8.07 15.78 -1.74
CA LYS A 62 -8.21 15.63 -3.18
C LYS A 62 -7.73 14.25 -3.59
N MET A 63 -8.55 13.51 -4.31
CA MET A 63 -8.19 12.20 -4.87
C MET A 63 -7.75 12.32 -6.33
N THR A 64 -6.89 11.43 -6.80
CA THR A 64 -6.69 11.19 -8.24
C THR A 64 -7.88 10.44 -8.82
N ASN A 65 -8.13 10.59 -10.12
CA ASN A 65 -9.12 9.77 -10.81
C ASN A 65 -8.60 8.33 -10.99
N LEU A 66 -9.50 7.35 -10.84
CA LEU A 66 -9.22 6.00 -11.29
C LEU A 66 -9.10 5.97 -12.82
N ARG A 67 -8.37 4.98 -13.34
CA ARG A 67 -8.17 4.78 -14.78
C ARG A 67 -8.55 3.36 -15.17
N GLU A 68 -8.78 3.15 -16.46
CA GLU A 68 -8.95 1.80 -17.01
C GLU A 68 -7.70 0.94 -16.75
N LEU A 69 -7.93 -0.33 -16.39
CA LEU A 69 -6.86 -1.30 -16.19
C LEU A 69 -6.09 -1.56 -17.49
N LYS A 70 -4.76 -1.50 -17.39
CA LYS A 70 -3.84 -1.83 -18.49
C LYS A 70 -3.09 -3.14 -18.21
N PRO A 71 -2.62 -3.83 -19.26
CA PRO A 71 -1.73 -4.97 -19.10
C PRO A 71 -0.51 -4.62 -18.24
N GLY A 72 -0.24 -5.43 -17.21
CA GLY A 72 0.87 -5.24 -16.28
C GLY A 72 0.55 -4.41 -15.03
N ASP A 73 -0.59 -3.71 -14.97
CA ASP A 73 -0.96 -2.91 -13.79
C ASP A 73 -1.14 -3.80 -12.54
N GLN A 74 -1.84 -4.93 -12.69
CA GLN A 74 -2.06 -5.87 -11.60
C GLN A 74 -0.75 -6.46 -11.07
N GLU A 75 0.12 -6.92 -11.98
CA GLU A 75 1.42 -7.50 -11.60
C GLU A 75 2.28 -6.48 -10.84
N LYS A 76 2.29 -5.22 -11.30
CA LYS A 76 3.01 -4.14 -10.63
C LYS A 76 2.43 -3.83 -9.25
N ALA A 77 1.11 -3.79 -9.13
CA ALA A 77 0.45 -3.59 -7.84
C ALA A 77 0.78 -4.73 -6.87
N ASP A 78 0.74 -5.98 -7.34
CA ASP A 78 1.06 -7.16 -6.53
C ASP A 78 2.52 -7.14 -6.04
N GLN A 79 3.47 -6.68 -6.87
CA GLN A 79 4.86 -6.48 -6.45
C GLN A 79 4.98 -5.44 -5.34
N ILE A 80 4.21 -4.34 -5.40
CA ILE A 80 4.18 -3.32 -4.35
C ILE A 80 3.58 -3.89 -3.05
N VAL A 81 2.49 -4.67 -3.15
CA VAL A 81 1.87 -5.33 -1.98
C VAL A 81 2.85 -6.32 -1.35
N GLN A 82 3.61 -7.08 -2.14
CA GLN A 82 4.63 -8.00 -1.63
C GLN A 82 5.75 -7.24 -0.90
N ALA A 83 6.22 -6.12 -1.45
CA ALA A 83 7.20 -5.27 -0.78
C ALA A 83 6.66 -4.67 0.53
N ALA A 84 5.38 -4.27 0.54
CA ALA A 84 4.69 -3.80 1.74
C ALA A 84 4.57 -4.90 2.80
N ARG A 85 4.25 -6.14 2.42
CA ARG A 85 4.21 -7.31 3.33
C ARG A 85 5.58 -7.58 3.95
N LYS A 86 6.64 -7.65 3.14
CA LYS A 86 8.02 -7.82 3.62
C LYS A 86 8.44 -6.70 4.57
N THR A 87 8.04 -5.47 4.27
CA THR A 87 8.30 -4.32 5.15
C THR A 87 7.52 -4.43 6.46
N ALA A 88 6.27 -4.89 6.38
CA ALA A 88 5.42 -5.09 7.54
C ALA A 88 5.96 -6.16 8.49
N ASP A 89 6.44 -7.29 7.96
CA ASP A 89 7.10 -8.34 8.75
C ASP A 89 8.29 -7.80 9.54
N LYS A 90 9.08 -6.91 8.93
CA LYS A 90 10.25 -6.29 9.59
C LYS A 90 9.85 -5.35 10.74
N TYR A 91 8.76 -4.61 10.57
CA TYR A 91 8.38 -3.52 11.47
C TYR A 91 7.13 -3.79 12.30
N GLU A 92 6.73 -5.06 12.44
CA GLU A 92 5.63 -5.46 13.34
C GLU A 92 5.84 -4.87 14.74
N ASN A 93 7.07 -4.94 15.25
CA ASN A 93 7.49 -4.19 16.44
C ASN A 93 7.89 -2.76 16.07
N TYR A 94 7.09 -1.78 16.51
CA TYR A 94 7.34 -0.36 16.21
C TYR A 94 8.71 0.14 16.69
N LYS A 95 9.30 -0.47 17.72
CA LYS A 95 10.62 -0.07 18.22
C LYS A 95 11.72 -0.32 17.18
N THR A 96 11.56 -1.34 16.34
CA THR A 96 12.45 -1.59 15.20
C THR A 96 12.35 -0.44 14.19
N ALA A 97 11.14 0.05 13.91
CA ALA A 97 10.95 1.20 13.03
C ALA A 97 11.63 2.46 13.60
N VAL A 98 11.45 2.73 14.90
CA VAL A 98 12.10 3.87 15.55
C VAL A 98 13.63 3.76 15.52
N ALA A 99 14.17 2.56 15.76
CA ALA A 99 15.61 2.30 15.67
C ALA A 99 16.16 2.54 14.25
N ASP A 100 15.37 2.23 13.22
CA ASP A 100 15.70 2.45 11.81
C ASP A 100 15.39 3.88 11.31
N GLY A 101 15.09 4.80 12.23
CA GLY A 101 14.99 6.23 11.94
C GLY A 101 13.59 6.74 11.59
N TYR A 102 12.55 5.90 11.72
CA TYR A 102 11.18 6.38 11.65
C TYR A 102 10.83 7.23 12.89
N LYS A 103 10.08 8.31 12.69
CA LYS A 103 9.63 9.21 13.75
C LYS A 103 8.13 9.32 13.76
N ILE A 104 7.52 9.28 14.94
CA ILE A 104 6.07 9.44 15.09
C ILE A 104 5.70 10.87 14.69
N PHE A 105 4.80 11.00 13.72
CA PHE A 105 4.23 12.27 13.33
C PHE A 105 3.15 12.67 14.34
N MET A 106 3.31 13.85 14.94
CA MET A 106 2.36 14.40 15.93
C MET A 106 2.00 13.43 17.08
N PRO A 107 2.99 12.92 17.85
CA PRO A 107 2.77 11.85 18.84
C PRO A 107 1.83 12.23 19.99
N ASP A 108 1.76 13.52 20.33
CA ASP A 108 0.97 14.01 21.46
C ASP A 108 -0.52 14.22 21.13
N LEU A 109 -0.91 13.97 19.87
CA LEU A 109 -2.27 14.14 19.41
C LEU A 109 -2.92 12.77 19.16
N PRO A 110 -4.12 12.52 19.72
CA PRO A 110 -4.89 11.33 19.39
C PRO A 110 -5.13 11.24 17.90
N GLN A 111 -4.69 10.13 17.30
CA GLN A 111 -4.90 9.80 15.89
C GLN A 111 -5.44 8.37 15.83
N LYS A 112 -6.42 8.11 14.95
CA LYS A 112 -6.86 6.73 14.68
C LYS A 112 -5.72 5.90 14.09
N GLN A 113 -4.96 6.52 13.20
CA GLN A 113 -3.75 5.96 12.59
C GLN A 113 -2.57 6.90 12.79
N TYR A 114 -1.56 6.46 13.52
CA TYR A 114 -0.30 7.17 13.67
C TYR A 114 0.63 6.89 12.50
N HIS A 115 1.15 7.95 11.92
CA HIS A 115 2.13 7.87 10.85
C HIS A 115 3.53 7.94 11.47
N PHE A 116 4.30 6.87 11.29
CA PHE A 116 5.70 6.84 11.67
C PHE A 116 6.47 7.12 10.38
N THR A 117 7.08 8.29 10.26
CA THR A 117 7.65 8.79 9.00
C THR A 117 9.17 8.68 9.00
N ASN A 118 9.73 8.16 7.92
CA ASN A 118 11.17 8.20 7.65
C ASN A 118 11.46 9.36 6.70
N TYR A 119 12.05 10.44 7.23
CA TYR A 119 12.32 11.67 6.47
C TYR A 119 13.34 11.46 5.35
N TRP A 120 14.26 10.50 5.49
CA TRP A 120 15.20 10.18 4.42
C TRP A 120 14.48 9.49 3.26
N TYR A 121 13.59 8.54 3.53
CA TYR A 121 12.76 7.92 2.50
C TYR A 121 11.78 8.93 1.87
N ALA A 122 11.24 9.87 2.65
CA ALA A 122 10.44 10.96 2.11
C ALA A 122 11.23 11.85 1.14
N PHE A 123 12.50 12.15 1.45
CA PHE A 123 13.40 12.86 0.55
C PHE A 123 13.69 12.06 -0.72
N GLN A 124 14.02 10.77 -0.61
CA GLN A 124 14.25 9.87 -1.75
C GLN A 124 13.00 9.76 -2.65
N ALA A 125 11.82 9.66 -2.05
CA ALA A 125 10.55 9.61 -2.76
C ALA A 125 10.27 10.86 -3.61
N GLY A 126 10.93 11.98 -3.30
CA GLY A 126 10.92 13.19 -4.11
C GLY A 126 11.45 12.98 -5.54
N THR A 127 12.37 12.02 -5.73
CA THR A 127 13.04 11.77 -7.02
C THR A 127 12.79 10.37 -7.57
N GLN A 128 12.70 9.36 -6.70
CA GLN A 128 12.60 7.95 -7.09
C GLN A 128 11.56 7.22 -6.24
N PHE A 129 10.73 6.39 -6.87
CA PHE A 129 9.86 5.47 -6.13
C PHE A 129 10.57 4.16 -5.85
N ASN A 130 10.54 3.74 -4.58
CA ASN A 130 11.01 2.43 -4.14
C ASN A 130 9.93 1.79 -3.24
N PRO A 131 9.33 0.67 -3.66
CA PRO A 131 8.26 0.02 -2.89
C PRO A 131 8.74 -0.60 -1.58
N GLU A 132 10.05 -0.86 -1.41
CA GLU A 132 10.62 -1.35 -0.14
C GLU A 132 10.95 -0.22 0.85
N HIS A 133 10.84 1.05 0.44
CA HIS A 133 11.10 2.23 1.27
C HIS A 133 9.80 3.04 1.47
N PRO A 134 8.81 2.53 2.23
CA PRO A 134 7.64 3.33 2.55
C PRO A 134 8.04 4.54 3.37
N THR A 135 7.51 5.70 2.98
CA THR A 135 7.86 6.96 3.61
C THR A 135 7.18 7.10 4.96
N SER A 136 6.06 6.39 5.19
CA SER A 136 5.54 6.16 6.53
C SER A 136 5.07 4.72 6.75
N LEU A 137 5.16 4.28 7.99
CA LEU A 137 4.51 3.09 8.53
C LEU A 137 3.26 3.54 9.30
N LEU A 138 2.18 2.76 9.21
CA LEU A 138 0.87 3.11 9.73
C LEU A 138 0.57 2.23 10.92
N TYR A 139 0.39 2.83 12.09
CA TYR A 139 0.12 2.11 13.33
C TYR A 139 -1.18 2.56 14.01
N GLU A 140 -1.92 1.61 14.57
CA GLU A 140 -2.97 1.89 15.56
C GLU A 140 -2.36 1.84 16.97
N LYS A 141 -2.74 2.78 17.83
CA LYS A 141 -2.25 2.80 19.21
C LYS A 141 -3.13 1.89 20.09
N HIS A 142 -2.50 0.95 20.79
CA HIS A 142 -3.15 0.01 21.71
C HIS A 142 -2.52 0.15 23.10
N GLY A 143 -3.08 1.01 23.95
CA GLY A 143 -2.48 1.35 25.24
C GLY A 143 -1.13 2.05 25.03
N GLU A 144 -0.05 1.43 25.52
CA GLU A 144 1.34 1.92 25.37
C GLU A 144 2.06 1.33 24.15
N ASP A 145 1.40 0.47 23.39
CA ASP A 145 1.96 -0.19 22.21
C ASP A 145 1.32 0.30 20.90
N TYR A 146 1.93 -0.08 19.78
CA TYR A 146 1.51 0.28 18.44
C TYR A 146 1.43 -0.97 17.56
N LYS A 147 0.24 -1.24 17.02
CA LYS A 147 0.00 -2.34 16.08
C LYS A 147 0.15 -1.84 14.66
N LEU A 148 1.04 -2.45 13.89
CA LEU A 148 1.20 -2.10 12.47
C LEU A 148 -0.06 -2.51 11.70
N ILE A 149 -0.60 -1.59 10.91
CA ILE A 149 -1.78 -1.83 10.07
C ILE A 149 -1.52 -1.60 8.59
N GLY A 150 -0.44 -0.88 8.23
CA GLY A 150 -0.10 -0.65 6.83
C GLY A 150 1.15 0.17 6.61
N VAL A 151 1.36 0.54 5.36
CA VAL A 151 2.45 1.40 4.92
C VAL A 151 1.91 2.51 4.02
N MET A 152 2.65 3.59 3.91
CA MET A 152 2.32 4.72 3.04
C MET A 152 3.54 5.12 2.21
N HIS A 153 3.30 5.38 0.93
CA HIS A 153 4.27 6.01 0.05
C HIS A 153 3.83 7.44 -0.27
N THR A 154 4.82 8.29 -0.57
CA THR A 154 4.58 9.68 -0.98
C THR A 154 5.16 9.96 -2.37
N ALA A 155 4.64 11.00 -3.01
CA ALA A 155 5.20 11.58 -4.23
C ALA A 155 5.19 13.12 -4.14
N PRO A 156 6.00 13.82 -4.96
CA PRO A 156 6.07 15.27 -4.95
C PRO A 156 4.69 15.94 -5.10
N LYS A 157 4.49 17.07 -4.42
CA LYS A 157 3.24 17.87 -4.51
C LYS A 157 2.83 18.21 -5.95
N TYR A 158 3.81 18.42 -6.84
CA TYR A 158 3.59 18.80 -8.22
C TYR A 158 3.63 17.62 -9.20
N ALA A 159 3.66 16.38 -8.69
CA ALA A 159 3.61 15.21 -9.55
C ALA A 159 2.29 15.19 -10.34
N THR A 160 2.38 14.93 -11.64
CA THR A 160 1.20 14.71 -12.49
C THR A 160 0.60 13.34 -12.22
N GLU A 161 -0.68 13.15 -12.56
CA GLU A 161 -1.29 11.82 -12.44
C GLU A 161 -0.55 10.75 -13.25
N ASP A 162 0.08 11.09 -14.38
CA ASP A 162 0.90 10.14 -15.14
C ASP A 162 2.15 9.73 -14.35
N GLN A 163 2.83 10.68 -13.69
CA GLN A 163 3.97 10.38 -12.82
C GLN A 163 3.55 9.58 -11.58
N LEU A 164 2.33 9.74 -11.08
CA LEU A 164 1.78 8.91 -10.01
C LEU A 164 1.48 7.49 -10.51
N ASN A 165 0.86 7.38 -11.68
CA ASN A 165 0.57 6.11 -12.36
C ASN A 165 1.82 5.29 -12.67
N GLU A 166 2.91 5.97 -13.02
CA GLU A 166 4.24 5.36 -13.19
C GLU A 166 4.81 4.78 -11.88
N ARG A 167 4.32 5.19 -10.71
CA ARG A 167 4.74 4.64 -9.41
C ARG A 167 3.81 3.52 -8.98
N ILE A 168 2.52 3.83 -8.81
CA ILE A 168 1.46 2.90 -8.47
C ILE A 168 0.32 3.11 -9.46
N PRO A 169 -0.12 2.08 -10.21
CA PRO A 169 -1.15 2.22 -11.23
C PRO A 169 -2.44 2.84 -10.69
N LEU A 170 -2.91 3.91 -11.35
CA LEU A 170 -4.16 4.59 -11.01
C LEU A 170 -5.40 3.76 -11.39
N SER A 171 -5.22 2.65 -12.10
CA SER A 171 -6.26 1.64 -12.29
C SER A 171 -6.49 0.75 -11.07
N ILE A 172 -5.55 0.76 -10.11
CA ILE A 172 -5.60 -0.07 -8.90
C ILE A 172 -5.80 0.77 -7.64
N ALA A 173 -5.11 1.91 -7.54
CA ALA A 173 -5.09 2.71 -6.33
C ALA A 173 -5.23 4.20 -6.62
N GLN A 174 -5.99 4.91 -5.77
CA GLN A 174 -6.03 6.36 -5.79
C GLN A 174 -4.98 6.95 -4.85
N TRP A 175 -4.29 7.97 -5.33
CA TRP A 175 -3.48 8.83 -4.48
C TRP A 175 -4.36 9.95 -3.93
N HIS A 176 -4.03 10.42 -2.73
CA HIS A 176 -4.68 11.57 -2.14
C HIS A 176 -3.69 12.68 -1.80
N ALA A 177 -4.18 13.92 -1.77
CA ALA A 177 -3.44 15.08 -1.30
C ALA A 177 -4.27 15.83 -0.27
N HIS A 178 -3.63 16.23 0.82
CA HIS A 178 -4.24 17.12 1.81
C HIS A 178 -4.26 18.56 1.30
N VAL A 179 -5.46 19.06 1.04
CA VAL A 179 -5.72 20.35 0.38
C VAL A 179 -6.54 21.28 1.27
N ASN A 180 -6.64 22.54 0.85
CA ASN A 180 -7.55 23.52 1.46
C ASN A 180 -7.35 23.74 2.98
N LEU A 181 -6.12 23.56 3.48
CA LEU A 181 -5.83 23.63 4.90
C LEU A 181 -5.87 25.08 5.37
N CYS A 182 -6.67 25.36 6.39
CA CYS A 182 -6.58 26.61 7.15
C CYS A 182 -5.80 26.39 8.46
N VAL A 183 -4.63 26.99 8.58
CA VAL A 183 -3.82 26.94 9.81
C VAL A 183 -4.31 28.00 10.79
N PRO A 184 -4.59 27.64 12.07
CA PRO A 184 -5.12 28.59 13.04
C PRO A 184 -4.07 29.67 13.40
N PRO A 185 -4.50 30.91 13.68
CA PRO A 185 -3.63 31.88 14.35
C PRO A 185 -3.31 31.41 15.78
N ALA A 186 -2.27 32.00 16.37
CA ALA A 186 -1.69 31.53 17.64
C ALA A 186 -2.70 31.53 18.81
N ASP A 187 -3.62 32.48 18.82
CA ASP A 187 -4.70 32.66 19.81
C ASP A 187 -5.87 31.68 19.62
N LYS A 188 -5.98 31.01 18.46
CA LYS A 188 -7.08 30.07 18.13
C LYS A 188 -6.62 28.63 17.91
N LYS A 189 -5.46 28.24 18.44
CA LYS A 189 -4.94 26.86 18.30
C LYS A 189 -5.91 25.78 18.80
N ARG A 190 -6.75 26.11 19.80
CA ARG A 190 -7.75 25.18 20.34
C ARG A 190 -8.88 24.89 19.35
N ASP A 191 -9.16 25.81 18.43
CA ASP A 191 -10.22 25.69 17.41
C ASP A 191 -9.80 24.78 16.24
N ALA A 192 -8.60 24.20 16.26
CA ALA A 192 -8.13 23.24 15.27
C ALA A 192 -8.44 21.77 15.64
N TRP A 193 -9.06 21.53 16.80
CA TRP A 193 -9.24 20.20 17.37
C TRP A 193 -10.68 19.98 17.87
N GLY A 194 -11.05 18.71 17.99
CA GLY A 194 -12.36 18.28 18.47
C GLY A 194 -13.44 18.25 17.36
N PRO A 195 -14.68 17.87 17.70
CA PRO A 195 -15.74 17.56 16.73
C PRO A 195 -16.24 18.79 15.94
N ASN A 196 -15.96 20.01 16.43
CA ASN A 196 -16.35 21.26 15.80
C ASN A 196 -15.14 22.10 15.39
N ALA A 197 -14.03 21.45 15.03
CA ALA A 197 -12.84 22.13 14.56
C ALA A 197 -13.18 23.08 13.40
N LYS A 198 -12.64 24.29 13.45
CA LYS A 198 -12.74 25.28 12.37
C LYS A 198 -11.52 25.22 11.46
N PHE A 199 -10.36 25.01 12.06
CA PHE A 199 -9.06 24.96 11.40
C PHE A 199 -8.55 23.51 11.29
N GLY A 200 -7.50 23.29 10.50
CA GLY A 200 -6.89 21.97 10.36
C GLY A 200 -7.53 21.09 9.27
N LEU A 201 -7.13 19.83 9.21
CA LEU A 201 -7.61 18.86 8.22
C LEU A 201 -9.00 18.31 8.52
N ALA A 202 -9.46 18.45 9.76
CA ALA A 202 -10.83 18.15 10.20
C ALA A 202 -11.67 19.43 10.36
N GLY A 203 -11.15 20.58 9.90
CA GLY A 203 -11.79 21.86 10.03
C GLY A 203 -13.01 22.02 9.12
N SER A 204 -13.90 22.95 9.46
CA SER A 204 -14.98 23.38 8.57
C SER A 204 -14.56 24.45 7.55
N ILE A 205 -13.43 25.14 7.77
CA ILE A 205 -12.95 26.20 6.87
C ILE A 205 -12.12 25.60 5.75
N ALA A 206 -12.65 25.62 4.52
CA ALA A 206 -12.00 25.03 3.36
C ALA A 206 -11.69 26.02 2.21
N THR A 207 -12.07 27.30 2.34
CA THR A 207 -11.72 28.29 1.32
C THR A 207 -10.67 29.28 1.80
N LYS A 208 -9.93 29.86 0.86
CA LYS A 208 -8.95 30.90 1.15
C LYS A 208 -9.60 32.12 1.83
N THR A 209 -10.73 32.58 1.29
CA THR A 209 -11.46 33.75 1.79
C THR A 209 -11.93 33.56 3.23
N GLU A 210 -12.56 32.41 3.54
CA GLU A 210 -13.01 32.11 4.90
C GLU A 210 -11.83 31.97 5.87
N CYS A 211 -10.73 31.35 5.42
CA CYS A 211 -9.53 31.20 6.24
C CYS A 211 -8.91 32.55 6.60
N GLU A 212 -8.76 33.45 5.63
CA GLU A 212 -8.24 34.79 5.85
C GLU A 212 -9.20 35.62 6.74
N ALA A 213 -10.51 35.52 6.52
CA ALA A 213 -11.52 36.17 7.37
C ALA A 213 -11.49 35.67 8.82
N ALA A 214 -11.15 34.40 9.04
CA ALA A 214 -10.98 33.82 10.37
C ALA A 214 -9.63 34.18 11.02
N GLY A 215 -8.74 34.88 10.29
CA GLY A 215 -7.38 35.24 10.72
C GLY A 215 -6.37 34.11 10.57
N GLY A 216 -6.71 33.04 9.83
CA GLY A 216 -5.84 31.91 9.58
C GLY A 216 -4.90 32.10 8.39
N LYS A 217 -4.01 31.13 8.20
CA LYS A 217 -3.13 31.05 7.02
C LYS A 217 -3.60 29.91 6.11
N PHE A 218 -4.06 30.26 4.91
CA PHE A 218 -4.51 29.27 3.93
C PHE A 218 -3.32 28.59 3.23
N ILE A 219 -3.39 27.27 3.12
CA ILE A 219 -2.42 26.43 2.42
C ILE A 219 -3.20 25.53 1.46
N SER A 220 -3.06 25.79 0.16
CA SER A 220 -3.81 25.06 -0.87
C SER A 220 -3.53 23.55 -0.87
N GLN A 221 -2.30 23.17 -0.56
CA GLN A 221 -1.89 21.78 -0.38
C GLN A 221 -0.65 21.75 0.51
N ILE A 222 -0.74 21.06 1.65
CA ILE A 222 0.28 21.09 2.71
C ILE A 222 1.40 20.06 2.47
N PHE A 223 1.06 18.89 1.93
CA PHE A 223 1.98 17.77 1.71
C PHE A 223 2.08 17.38 0.22
N GLY A 224 2.92 16.39 -0.06
CA GLY A 224 2.91 15.69 -1.34
C GLY A 224 1.65 14.84 -1.54
N TRP A 225 1.63 14.06 -2.62
CA TRP A 225 0.65 12.99 -2.79
C TRP A 225 0.99 11.83 -1.86
N MET A 226 -0.02 11.13 -1.36
CA MET A 226 0.08 9.99 -0.45
C MET A 226 -0.78 8.84 -0.97
N VAL A 227 -0.34 7.62 -0.72
CA VAL A 227 -1.08 6.40 -1.03
C VAL A 227 -0.78 5.39 0.06
N HIS A 228 -1.85 4.82 0.64
CA HIS A 228 -1.75 3.83 1.71
C HIS A 228 -1.90 2.43 1.11
N VAL A 229 -1.21 1.47 1.72
CA VAL A 229 -1.28 0.05 1.41
C VAL A 229 -1.50 -0.69 2.73
N TYR A 230 -2.54 -1.53 2.80
CA TYR A 230 -2.88 -2.36 3.95
C TYR A 230 -2.55 -3.82 3.61
N PRO A 231 -1.29 -4.26 3.81
CA PRO A 231 -0.76 -5.52 3.25
C PRO A 231 -1.36 -6.78 3.89
N PHE A 232 -2.04 -6.65 5.02
CA PHE A 232 -2.69 -7.73 5.76
C PHE A 232 -4.09 -8.08 5.24
N GLU A 233 -4.67 -7.19 4.42
CA GLU A 233 -5.97 -7.42 3.80
C GLU A 233 -5.86 -8.44 2.65
N GLN A 234 -6.98 -9.08 2.32
CA GLN A 234 -7.01 -10.22 1.39
C GLN A 234 -7.42 -9.83 -0.03
N ASP A 235 -8.26 -8.80 -0.19
CA ASP A 235 -8.75 -8.33 -1.47
C ASP A 235 -8.18 -6.95 -1.85
N GLN A 236 -8.12 -6.66 -3.15
CA GLN A 236 -7.53 -5.42 -3.67
C GLN A 236 -8.22 -4.16 -3.13
N ALA A 237 -9.55 -4.19 -2.97
CA ALA A 237 -10.31 -3.04 -2.50
C ALA A 237 -9.91 -2.66 -1.06
N SER A 238 -9.74 -3.66 -0.19
CA SER A 238 -9.31 -3.47 1.19
C SER A 238 -7.83 -3.10 1.30
N ILE A 239 -6.96 -3.70 0.47
CA ILE A 239 -5.52 -3.39 0.42
C ILE A 239 -5.28 -1.92 0.07
N TRP A 240 -6.04 -1.37 -0.88
CA TRP A 240 -5.90 0.00 -1.38
C TRP A 240 -6.99 0.95 -0.88
N SER A 241 -7.67 0.58 0.21
CA SER A 241 -8.84 1.30 0.73
C SER A 241 -8.56 2.78 0.98
N VAL A 242 -9.35 3.65 0.34
CA VAL A 242 -9.31 5.10 0.56
C VAL A 242 -10.10 5.52 1.80
N GLU A 243 -11.17 4.80 2.14
CA GLU A 243 -12.04 5.11 3.29
C GLU A 243 -11.25 5.13 4.61
N ARG A 244 -10.35 4.17 4.80
CA ARG A 244 -9.46 4.11 5.97
C ARG A 244 -8.51 5.33 6.07
N GLN A 245 -8.26 5.99 4.95
CA GLN A 245 -7.45 7.22 4.85
C GLN A 245 -8.30 8.45 5.20
N ALA A 246 -9.62 8.40 4.96
CA ALA A 246 -10.54 9.50 5.26
C ALA A 246 -10.79 9.71 6.75
N HIS A 247 -10.78 8.63 7.52
CA HIS A 247 -11.21 8.63 8.92
C HIS A 247 -10.19 9.23 9.91
N GLY A 248 -9.44 10.26 9.51
CA GLY A 248 -8.83 11.21 10.46
C GLY A 248 -9.85 11.94 11.36
N HIS A 249 -11.15 11.70 11.15
CA HIS A 249 -12.24 12.15 12.00
C HIS A 249 -12.13 11.54 13.40
N MET A 250 -11.66 12.37 14.34
CA MET A 250 -11.81 12.12 15.77
C MET A 250 -13.31 11.99 16.06
N ASP A 251 -13.75 10.77 16.38
CA ASP A 251 -14.99 10.57 17.12
C ASP A 251 -14.71 10.78 18.61
#